data_AF-A0A537B2K5-F1
#
_entry.id   AF-A0A537B2K5-F1
#
_cell.length_a   1.000
_cell.length_b   1.000
_cell.length_c   1.000
_cell.angle_alpha   90.00
_cell.angle_beta   90.00
_cell.angle_gamma   90.00
#
_symmetry.space_group_name_H-M   'P 1'
#
loop_
_entity.id
_entity.type
_entity.pdbx_description
1 polymer ?
#
loop_
_entity_poly.entity_id
_entity_poly.type
_entity_poly.pdbx_seq_one_letter_code
_entity_poly.pdbx_strand_id
1 'polypeptide(L)' 'MAMPEVQAALRETLRRHYHSWPDEQLPALGGRTPREAVQDADGREAVQALLRQFERDMKRQDPALTAGIIDELRATLGIS' A
#
# COMPACT_ATOMS: atom_id res chain seq x y z
N MET A 1 -1.60 4.64 28.24
CA MET A 1 -2.73 4.62 27.29
C MET A 1 -2.28 5.38 26.06
N ALA A 2 -2.31 4.76 24.88
CA ALA A 2 -2.06 5.50 23.64
C ALA A 2 -3.20 6.50 23.46
N MET A 3 -2.86 7.79 23.35
CA MET A 3 -3.83 8.86 23.20
C MET A 3 -4.51 8.75 21.82
N PRO A 4 -5.84 8.80 21.73
CA PRO A 4 -6.56 8.61 20.46
C PRO A 4 -6.14 9.64 19.39
N GLU A 5 -5.79 10.87 19.79
CA GLU A 5 -5.24 11.88 18.88
C GLU A 5 -3.90 11.48 18.25
N VAL A 6 -3.04 10.79 18.98
CA VAL A 6 -1.74 10.31 18.45
C VAL A 6 -1.95 9.17 17.47
N GLN A 7 -2.89 8.26 17.76
CA GLN A 7 -3.23 7.17 16.83
C GLN A 7 -3.83 7.71 15.52
N ALA A 8 -4.70 8.71 15.59
CA ALA A 8 -5.26 9.35 14.41
C ALA A 8 -4.18 10.02 13.55
N ALA A 9 -3.25 10.76 14.16
CA ALA A 9 -2.15 11.41 13.46
C ALA A 9 -1.18 10.39 12.80
N LEU A 10 -0.87 9.30 13.51
CA LEU A 10 -0.06 8.21 12.96
C LEU A 10 -0.75 7.53 11.77
N ARG A 11 -2.04 7.24 11.89
CA ARG A 11 -2.83 6.66 10.79
C ARG A 11 -2.82 7.55 9.56
N GLU A 12 -3.02 8.86 9.72
CA GLU A 12 -2.98 9.79 8.59
C GLU A 12 -1.58 9.85 7.96
N THR A 13 -0.54 9.86 8.78
CA THR A 13 0.85 9.84 8.30
C THR A 13 1.15 8.60 7.47
N LEU A 14 0.75 7.42 7.96
CA LEU A 14 0.88 6.16 7.23
C LEU A 14 0.09 6.20 5.93
N ARG A 15 -1.17 6.64 5.95
CA ARG A 15 -2.00 6.79 4.74
C ARG A 15 -1.32 7.66 3.69
N ARG A 16 -0.79 8.82 4.08
CA ARG A 16 -0.05 9.72 3.18
C ARG A 16 1.20 9.06 2.59
N HIS A 17 1.94 8.31 3.42
CA HIS A 17 3.12 7.58 2.96
C HIS A 17 2.77 6.50 1.93
N TYR A 18 1.70 5.73 2.17
CA TYR A 18 1.27 4.71 1.20
C TYR A 18 0.58 5.32 -0.03
N HIS A 19 0.02 6.53 0.05
CA HIS A 19 -0.57 7.19 -1.12
C HIS A 19 0.44 7.54 -2.21
N SER A 20 1.71 7.78 -1.88
CA SER A 20 2.76 8.00 -2.90
C SER A 20 3.30 6.71 -3.50
N TRP A 21 3.09 5.56 -2.85
CA TRP A 21 3.64 4.27 -3.28
C TRP A 21 3.22 3.85 -4.71
N PRO A 22 1.96 4.04 -5.17
CA PRO A 22 1.56 3.75 -6.55
C PRO A 22 2.35 4.49 -7.64
N ASP A 23 2.94 5.63 -7.29
CA ASP A 23 3.70 6.52 -8.16
C ASP A 23 5.23 6.40 -7.92
N GLU A 24 5.66 5.54 -7.00
CA GLU A 24 7.07 5.33 -6.65
C GLU A 24 7.69 4.25 -7.55
N GLN A 25 8.88 4.50 -8.07
CA GLN A 25 9.60 3.52 -8.89
C GLN A 25 10.17 2.40 -8.01
N LEU A 26 9.76 1.17 -8.27
CA LEU A 26 10.16 0.02 -7.46
C LEU A 26 11.18 -0.84 -8.23
N PRO A 27 12.35 -1.14 -7.63
CA PRO A 27 13.30 -2.10 -8.21
C PRO A 27 12.68 -3.47 -8.48
N ALA A 28 11.75 -3.90 -7.62
CA ALA A 28 11.00 -5.16 -7.76
C ALA A 28 10.10 -5.21 -9.02
N LEU A 29 9.77 -4.05 -9.60
CA LEU A 29 8.99 -3.91 -10.84
C LEU A 29 9.88 -3.54 -12.04
N GLY A 30 11.19 -3.75 -11.93
CA GLY A 30 12.14 -3.38 -12.98
C GLY A 30 12.32 -1.86 -13.13
N GLY A 31 12.13 -1.10 -12.04
CA GLY A 31 12.23 0.36 -12.05
C GLY A 31 10.96 1.08 -12.51
N ARG A 32 9.86 0.35 -12.72
CA ARG A 32 8.53 0.92 -13.02
C ARG A 32 7.77 1.25 -11.75
N THR A 33 6.80 2.15 -11.87
CA THR A 33 5.83 2.41 -10.81
C THR A 33 4.76 1.30 -10.77
N PRO A 34 4.12 1.02 -9.63
CA PRO A 34 2.96 0.13 -9.59
C PRO A 34 1.87 0.52 -10.59
N ARG A 35 1.61 1.83 -10.77
CA ARG A 35 0.61 2.32 -11.75
C ARG A 35 0.98 1.99 -13.20
N GLU A 36 2.25 2.00 -13.55
CA GLU A 36 2.72 1.55 -14.87
C GLU A 36 2.69 0.04 -15.00
N ALA A 37 3.12 -0.70 -13.96
CA ALA A 37 3.23 -2.16 -14.00
C ALA A 37 1.87 -2.84 -14.12
N VAL A 38 0.80 -2.30 -13.54
CA VAL A 38 -0.55 -2.89 -13.65
C VAL A 38 -1.14 -2.87 -15.07
N GLN A 39 -0.51 -2.16 -16.01
CA GLN A 39 -0.96 -2.08 -17.40
C GLN A 39 -0.77 -3.40 -18.16
N ASP A 40 0.19 -4.23 -17.73
CA ASP A 40 0.44 -5.56 -18.30
C ASP A 40 0.12 -6.67 -17.28
N ALA A 41 -0.07 -7.90 -17.78
CA ALA A 41 -0.51 -9.02 -16.96
C ALA A 41 0.54 -9.43 -15.91
N ASP A 42 1.81 -9.51 -16.34
CA ASP A 42 2.93 -9.88 -15.47
C ASP A 42 3.16 -8.83 -14.36
N GLY A 43 3.17 -7.55 -14.72
CA GLY A 43 3.32 -6.45 -13.79
C GLY A 43 2.13 -6.35 -12.82
N ARG A 44 0.91 -6.61 -13.29
CA ARG A 44 -0.27 -6.71 -12.41
C ARG A 44 -0.12 -7.83 -11.39
N GLU A 45 0.38 -9.00 -11.78
CA GLU A 45 0.64 -10.10 -10.84
C GLU A 45 1.72 -9.72 -9.82
N ALA A 46 2.81 -9.10 -10.26
CA ALA A 46 3.89 -8.61 -9.39
C ALA A 46 3.37 -7.58 -8.37
N VAL A 47 2.59 -6.60 -8.81
CA VAL A 47 1.97 -5.60 -7.94
C VAL A 47 1.01 -6.25 -6.94
N GLN A 48 0.21 -7.23 -7.35
CA GLN A 48 -0.63 -7.99 -6.44
C GLN A 48 0.19 -8.76 -5.39
N ALA A 49 1.32 -9.36 -5.78
CA ALA A 49 2.20 -10.05 -4.84
C ALA A 49 2.79 -9.09 -3.79
N LEU A 50 3.20 -7.89 -4.21
CA LEU A 50 3.66 -6.82 -3.32
C LEU A 50 2.55 -6.36 -2.36
N LEU A 51 1.34 -6.12 -2.86
CA LEU A 51 0.20 -5.75 -2.00
C LEU A 51 -0.13 -6.84 -0.98
N ARG A 52 -0.07 -8.13 -1.37
CA ARG A 52 -0.22 -9.26 -0.43
C ARG A 52 0.89 -9.28 0.62
N GLN A 53 2.11 -8.92 0.26
CA GLN A 53 3.21 -8.79 1.22
C GLN A 53 2.95 -7.65 2.20
N PHE A 54 2.57 -6.48 1.71
CA PHE A 54 2.23 -5.33 2.56
C PHE A 54 1.08 -5.64 3.49
N GLU A 55 0.05 -6.36 3.04
CA GLU A 55 -1.05 -6.78 3.90
C GLU A 55 -0.56 -7.68 5.05
N ARG A 56 0.38 -8.60 4.80
CA ARG A 56 0.98 -9.44 5.86
C ARG A 56 1.84 -8.63 6.82
N ASP A 57 2.62 -7.68 6.31
CA ASP A 57 3.48 -6.83 7.14
C ASP A 57 2.63 -5.86 7.99
N MET A 58 1.57 -5.30 7.42
CA MET A 58 0.59 -4.46 8.12
C MET A 58 -0.24 -5.23 9.15
N LYS A 59 -0.57 -6.50 8.90
CA LYS A 59 -1.23 -7.38 9.88
C LYS A 59 -0.36 -7.66 11.10
N ARG A 60 0.98 -7.55 10.97
CA ARG A 60 1.92 -7.62 12.10
C ARG A 60 2.04 -6.29 12.85
N GLN A 61 1.65 -5.18 12.21
CA GLN A 61 1.51 -3.88 12.85
C GLN A 61 0.13 -3.73 13.51
N ASP A 62 -0.10 -2.59 14.16
CA ASP A 62 -1.39 -2.27 14.79
C ASP A 62 -2.50 -2.16 13.72
N PRO A 63 -3.51 -3.05 13.74
CA PRO A 63 -4.61 -3.03 12.77
C PRO A 63 -5.39 -1.72 12.78
N ALA A 64 -5.46 -1.01 13.91
CA ALA A 64 -6.16 0.28 13.97
C ALA A 64 -5.46 1.36 13.15
N LEU A 65 -4.13 1.25 12.97
CA LEU A 65 -3.32 2.19 12.19
C LEU A 65 -3.28 1.85 10.70
N THR A 66 -3.38 0.56 10.34
CA THR A 66 -3.20 0.09 8.96
C THR A 66 -4.49 -0.28 8.23
N ALA A 67 -5.63 -0.31 8.94
CA ALA A 67 -6.94 -0.63 8.37
C ALA A 67 -7.33 0.31 7.22
N GLY A 68 -7.65 -0.30 6.07
CA GLY A 68 -8.13 0.38 4.86
C GLY A 68 -7.03 0.76 3.86
N ILE A 69 -5.76 0.81 4.28
CA ILE A 69 -4.67 1.28 3.40
C ILE A 69 -4.50 0.37 2.17
N ILE A 70 -4.49 -0.95 2.37
CA ILE A 70 -4.35 -1.90 1.25
C ILE A 70 -5.54 -1.84 0.29
N ASP A 71 -6.75 -1.64 0.82
CA ASP A 71 -7.97 -1.55 0.02
C ASP A 71 -7.96 -0.29 -0.86
N GLU A 72 -7.54 0.84 -0.29
CA GLU A 72 -7.32 2.10 -1.02
C GLU A 72 -6.26 1.96 -2.11
N LEU A 73 -5.14 1.29 -1.81
CA LEU A 73 -4.08 1.02 -2.79
C LEU A 73 -4.61 0.17 -3.96
N ARG A 74 -5.37 -0.89 -3.66
CA ARG A 74 -6.02 -1.75 -4.66
C ARG A 74 -6.98 -0.97 -5.55
N ALA A 75 -7.85 -0.16 -4.94
CA ALA A 75 -8.78 0.70 -5.65
C ALA A 75 -8.05 1.72 -6.55
N THR A 76 -7.00 2.36 -6.05
CA THR A 76 -6.17 3.34 -6.79
C THR A 76 -5.51 2.70 -8.02
N LEU A 77 -5.12 1.44 -7.92
CA LEU A 77 -4.46 0.69 -9.00
C LEU A 77 -5.44 -0.04 -9.93
N GLY A 78 -6.75 0.02 -9.65
CA GLY A 78 -7.77 -0.70 -10.43
C GLY A 78 -7.61 -2.22 -10.35
N ILE A 79 -7.15 -2.73 -9.20
CA ILE A 79 -7.00 -4.16 -8.93
C ILE A 79 -8.04 -4.54 -7.89
N SER A 80 -9.20 -5.04 -8.32
CA SER A 80 -10.26 -5.54 -7.43
C SER A 80 -10.12 -7.02 -7.12
#